data_AF-A0A0N5CFK7-F1
#
_entry.id   AF-A0A0N5CFK7-F1
#
_cell.length_a   1.000
_cell.length_b   1.000
_cell.length_c   1.000
_cell.angle_alpha   90.00
_cell.angle_beta   90.00
_cell.angle_gamma   90.00
#
_symmetry.space_group_name_H-M   'P 1'
#
loop_
_entity.id
_entity.type
_entity.pdbx_description
1 polymer ?
#
loop_
_entity_poly.entity_id
_entity_poly.type
_entity_poly.pdbx_seq_one_letter_code
_entity_poly.pdbx_strand_id
1 'polypeptide(L)'
;MGVITCSYRWNGHALVTISENPWNKEESTSIVHKFIKYGYPFHIEANVRHFKTPLIFIIKTFEARRRFRQYVTGVTGNIFCIYRNSGKARILISEKPWVKEEGMPIERRYVKYGKTFHIVGRVTNFRRPRLYLKIIHDCVLNNHLYRKMILEQIPMNYVTRTKQLMDYFNMGYIDLARSHRQIVISSRSKSV
;
A
#
# COMPACT_ATOMS: atom_id res chain seq x y z
N MET A 1 -22.61 14.10 -30.91
CA MET A 1 -21.87 12.85 -30.60
C MET A 1 -21.17 13.06 -29.27
N GLY A 2 -21.51 12.31 -28.22
CA GLY A 2 -20.76 12.36 -26.96
C GLY A 2 -19.39 11.70 -27.14
N VAL A 3 -18.36 12.23 -26.50
CA VAL A 3 -17.01 11.65 -26.52
C VAL A 3 -16.59 11.29 -25.11
N ILE A 4 -16.11 10.07 -24.96
CA ILE A 4 -15.59 9.56 -23.70
C ILE A 4 -14.10 9.88 -23.66
N THR A 5 -13.70 10.70 -22.69
CA THR A 5 -12.29 10.99 -22.44
C THR A 5 -11.82 10.22 -21.22
N CYS A 6 -10.93 9.26 -21.43
CA CYS A 6 -10.35 8.49 -20.33
C CYS A 6 -9.07 9.19 -19.87
N SER A 7 -9.06 9.68 -18.63
CA SER A 7 -7.88 10.37 -18.06
C SER A 7 -7.16 9.45 -17.07
N TYR A 8 -5.86 9.27 -17.28
CA TYR A 8 -5.06 8.36 -16.46
C TYR A 8 -4.52 9.10 -15.23
N ARG A 9 -4.84 8.59 -14.02
CA ARG A 9 -4.18 9.01 -12.78
C ARG A 9 -3.29 7.90 -12.22
N TRP A 10 -2.20 8.30 -11.58
CA TRP A 10 -1.16 7.42 -11.03
C TRP A 10 -1.64 6.74 -9.71
N ASN A 11 -1.08 5.58 -9.36
CA ASN A 11 -1.42 4.68 -8.22
C ASN A 11 -2.41 3.52 -8.49
N GLY A 12 -2.49 2.98 -9.70
CA GLY A 12 -3.24 1.72 -9.93
C GLY A 12 -4.77 1.86 -9.97
N HIS A 13 -5.26 3.10 -10.10
CA HIS A 13 -6.65 3.41 -10.41
C HIS A 13 -6.73 4.28 -11.67
N ALA A 14 -7.71 4.05 -12.53
CA ALA A 14 -8.07 4.93 -13.63
C ALA A 14 -9.29 5.78 -13.23
N LEU A 15 -9.30 7.05 -13.62
CA LEU A 15 -10.49 7.90 -13.50
C LEU A 15 -11.14 7.95 -14.87
N VAL A 16 -12.32 7.34 -14.99
CA VAL A 16 -13.11 7.45 -16.21
C VAL A 16 -14.04 8.64 -16.07
N THR A 17 -13.97 9.57 -17.02
CA THR A 17 -14.84 10.74 -17.09
C THR A 17 -15.63 10.68 -18.40
N ILE A 18 -16.94 10.89 -18.30
CA ILE A 18 -17.83 10.99 -19.46
C ILE A 18 -18.29 12.44 -19.58
N SER A 19 -18.06 13.07 -20.73
CA SER A 19 -18.44 14.46 -21.03
C SER A 19 -19.33 14.53 -22.27
N GLU A 20 -20.35 15.39 -22.24
CA GLU A 20 -21.28 15.57 -23.35
C GLU A 20 -20.69 16.34 -24.54
N ASN A 21 -19.66 17.17 -24.34
CA ASN A 21 -19.07 17.98 -25.40
C ASN A 21 -17.53 18.10 -25.23
N PRO A 22 -16.72 17.29 -25.93
CA PRO A 22 -15.26 17.25 -25.73
C PRO A 22 -14.52 18.41 -26.41
N TRP A 23 -15.17 19.10 -27.36
CA TRP A 23 -14.52 20.07 -28.24
C TRP A 23 -14.50 21.47 -27.64
N ASN A 24 -15.33 21.72 -26.61
CA ASN A 24 -15.41 23.01 -25.92
C ASN A 24 -15.10 22.81 -24.42
N LYS A 25 -13.84 23.02 -24.03
CA LYS A 25 -13.35 22.78 -22.66
C LYS A 25 -14.04 23.64 -21.59
N GLU A 26 -14.59 24.80 -21.96
CA GLU A 26 -15.23 25.73 -21.03
C GLU A 26 -16.69 25.36 -20.70
N GLU A 27 -17.36 24.57 -21.55
CA GLU A 27 -18.75 24.15 -21.36
C GLU A 27 -18.91 22.65 -21.04
N SER A 28 -17.80 21.92 -20.88
CA SER A 28 -17.87 20.49 -20.63
C SER A 28 -18.33 20.20 -19.20
N THR A 29 -19.61 19.87 -19.01
CA THR A 29 -20.12 19.29 -17.77
C THR A 29 -19.75 17.81 -17.70
N SER A 30 -19.00 17.41 -16.68
CA SER A 30 -18.68 16.01 -16.42
C SER A 30 -19.89 15.31 -15.78
N ILE A 31 -20.36 14.22 -16.36
CA ILE A 31 -21.61 13.57 -15.95
C ILE A 31 -21.34 12.45 -14.95
N VAL A 32 -20.20 11.74 -15.10
CA VAL A 32 -19.83 10.61 -14.25
C VAL A 32 -18.34 10.61 -13.99
N HIS A 33 -17.96 10.43 -12.72
CA HIS A 33 -16.60 10.14 -12.28
C HIS A 33 -16.58 8.79 -11.59
N LYS A 34 -15.86 7.81 -12.14
CA LYS A 34 -15.70 6.49 -11.50
C LYS A 34 -14.22 6.14 -11.42
N PHE A 35 -13.77 5.84 -10.20
CA PHE A 35 -12.45 5.26 -9.98
C PHE A 35 -12.51 3.77 -10.21
N ILE A 36 -11.60 3.27 -11.03
CA ILE A 36 -11.62 1.87 -11.44
C ILE A 36 -10.24 1.28 -11.25
N LYS A 37 -10.18 0.10 -10.66
CA LYS A 37 -8.94 -0.64 -10.47
C LYS A 37 -8.51 -1.26 -11.79
N TYR A 38 -7.24 -1.13 -12.16
CA TYR A 38 -6.73 -1.73 -13.40
C TYR A 38 -6.89 -3.25 -13.41
N GLY A 39 -7.15 -3.80 -14.60
CA GLY A 39 -7.17 -5.24 -14.85
C GLY A 39 -8.49 -5.94 -14.54
N TYR A 40 -9.55 -5.19 -14.22
CA TYR A 40 -10.91 -5.72 -14.04
C TYR A 40 -11.85 -5.11 -15.09
N PRO A 41 -12.70 -5.91 -15.74
CA PRO A 41 -13.76 -5.38 -16.59
C PRO A 41 -14.72 -4.56 -15.72
N PHE A 42 -15.25 -3.48 -16.27
CA PHE A 42 -16.20 -2.61 -15.57
C PHE A 42 -17.31 -2.18 -16.50
N HIS A 43 -18.52 -2.09 -15.95
CA HIS A 43 -19.69 -1.54 -16.61
C HIS A 43 -19.95 -0.13 -16.09
N ILE A 44 -20.17 0.82 -17.00
CA ILE A 44 -20.65 2.17 -16.69
C ILE A 44 -21.93 2.38 -17.48
N GLU A 45 -23.03 2.49 -16.76
CA GLU A 45 -24.29 2.99 -17.30
C GLU A 45 -24.36 4.48 -17.01
N ALA A 46 -24.59 5.27 -18.05
CA ALA A 46 -24.85 6.70 -17.93
C ALA A 46 -26.15 7.01 -18.67
N ASN A 47 -27.10 7.63 -17.98
CA ASN A 47 -28.36 8.06 -18.57
C ASN A 47 -28.18 9.49 -19.10
N VAL A 48 -28.05 9.61 -20.42
CA VAL A 48 -27.84 10.89 -21.11
C VAL A 48 -29.20 11.40 -21.56
N ARG A 49 -29.69 12.49 -20.94
CA ARG A 49 -31.07 13.00 -21.10
C ARG A 49 -31.49 13.31 -22.56
N HIS A 50 -30.53 13.48 -23.46
CA HIS A 50 -30.78 13.87 -24.85
C HIS A 50 -30.80 12.72 -25.87
N PHE A 51 -30.55 11.47 -25.46
CA PHE A 51 -30.63 10.33 -26.38
C PHE A 51 -31.80 9.42 -26.01
N LYS A 52 -32.81 9.30 -26.91
CA LYS A 52 -33.95 8.39 -26.75
C LYS A 52 -33.56 6.90 -26.85
N THR A 53 -32.38 6.59 -27.37
CA THR A 53 -31.83 5.25 -27.47
C THR A 53 -30.60 5.10 -26.57
N PRO A 54 -30.52 4.04 -25.74
CA PRO A 54 -29.35 3.80 -24.90
C PRO A 54 -28.13 3.51 -25.78
N LEU A 55 -27.09 4.34 -25.64
CA LEU A 55 -25.79 4.09 -26.26
C LEU A 55 -25.00 3.11 -25.39
N ILE A 56 -24.85 1.87 -25.87
CA ILE A 56 -24.00 0.86 -25.22
C ILE A 56 -22.58 1.05 -25.73
N PHE A 57 -21.72 1.64 -24.91
CA PHE A 57 -20.29 1.71 -25.20
C PHE A 57 -19.60 0.46 -24.68
N ILE A 58 -19.33 -0.50 -25.56
CA ILE A 58 -18.38 -1.58 -25.27
C ILE A 58 -16.98 -1.00 -25.48
N ILE A 59 -16.43 -0.37 -24.45
CA ILE A 59 -15.00 -0.06 -24.44
C ILE A 59 -14.30 -1.42 -24.36
N LYS A 60 -13.86 -1.94 -25.52
CA LYS A 60 -12.81 -2.96 -25.56
C LYS A 60 -11.58 -2.29 -24.98
N THR A 61 -11.46 -2.33 -23.65
CA THR A 61 -10.20 -2.04 -23.00
C THR A 61 -9.20 -2.93 -23.70
N PHE A 62 -8.26 -2.34 -24.45
CA PHE A 62 -7.16 -3.09 -25.01
C PHE A 62 -6.63 -3.87 -23.82
N GLU A 63 -6.76 -5.20 -23.87
CA GLU A 63 -6.19 -6.10 -22.89
C GLU A 63 -4.68 -5.92 -23.02
N ALA A 64 -4.18 -4.80 -22.51
CA ALA A 64 -2.87 -4.71 -21.98
C ALA A 64 -2.91 -5.66 -20.78
N ARG A 65 -2.82 -6.97 -21.08
CA ARG A 65 -2.24 -8.01 -20.24
C ARG A 65 -0.78 -7.63 -20.01
N ARG A 66 -0.53 -6.41 -19.53
CA ARG A 66 0.63 -6.09 -18.74
C ARG A 66 0.54 -7.07 -17.60
N ARG A 67 1.33 -8.14 -17.73
CA ARG A 67 1.38 -9.27 -16.82
C ARG A 67 1.77 -8.68 -15.47
N PHE A 68 0.80 -8.28 -14.67
CA PHE A 68 1.03 -7.92 -13.30
C PHE A 68 1.62 -9.17 -12.64
N ARG A 69 2.78 -8.98 -12.01
CA ARG A 69 3.54 -10.07 -11.43
C ARG A 69 3.27 -10.01 -9.94
N GLN A 70 2.96 -11.16 -9.36
CA GLN A 70 2.94 -11.28 -7.92
C GLN A 70 4.38 -11.37 -7.42
N TYR A 71 4.69 -10.56 -6.42
CA TYR A 71 5.93 -10.59 -5.67
C TYR A 71 5.62 -10.96 -4.23
N VAL A 72 6.47 -11.79 -3.66
CA VAL A 72 6.34 -12.30 -2.29
C VAL A 72 7.64 -12.01 -1.56
N THR A 73 7.52 -11.63 -0.30
CA THR A 73 8.66 -11.46 0.61
C THR A 73 8.30 -11.98 1.98
N GLY A 74 9.28 -12.56 2.68
CA GLY A 74 9.16 -12.99 4.06
C GLY A 74 10.23 -12.31 4.89
N VAL A 75 9.88 -11.89 6.11
CA VAL A 75 10.84 -11.37 7.08
C VAL A 75 10.64 -12.07 8.42
N THR A 76 11.73 -12.41 9.08
CA THR A 76 11.73 -13.02 10.41
C THR A 76 12.77 -12.36 11.31
N GLY A 77 12.59 -12.50 12.61
CA GLY A 77 13.53 -12.02 13.61
C GLY A 77 12.96 -12.10 15.01
N ASN A 78 13.76 -11.70 15.98
CA ASN A 78 13.42 -11.65 17.40
C ASN A 78 13.52 -10.20 17.86
N ILE A 79 12.44 -9.69 18.46
CA ILE A 79 12.42 -8.33 19.01
C ILE A 79 12.40 -8.38 20.53
N PHE A 80 13.22 -7.56 21.17
CA PHE A 80 13.22 -7.40 22.61
C PHE A 80 13.46 -5.92 22.98
N CYS A 81 13.30 -5.60 24.26
CA CYS A 81 13.46 -4.26 24.77
C CYS A 81 14.24 -4.32 26.08
N ILE A 82 15.41 -3.70 26.14
CA ILE A 82 16.23 -3.76 27.37
C ILE A 82 15.56 -3.07 28.57
N TYR A 83 14.68 -2.10 28.33
CA TYR A 83 13.99 -1.36 29.38
C TYR A 83 12.77 -2.07 29.96
N ARG A 84 12.23 -3.08 29.26
CA ARG A 84 11.03 -3.80 29.71
C ARG A 84 10.87 -5.15 29.02
N ASN A 85 10.55 -6.15 29.82
CA ASN A 85 10.37 -7.53 29.37
C ASN A 85 8.99 -7.79 28.74
N SER A 86 8.06 -6.85 28.88
CA SER A 86 6.71 -6.91 28.33
C SER A 86 6.42 -5.72 27.41
N GLY A 87 5.54 -5.94 26.44
CA GLY A 87 5.18 -4.96 25.43
C GLY A 87 4.79 -5.63 24.13
N LYS A 88 4.35 -4.81 23.17
CA LYS A 88 4.01 -5.26 21.81
C LYS A 88 4.68 -4.32 20.81
N ALA A 89 5.21 -4.87 19.73
CA ALA A 89 5.53 -4.11 18.53
C ALA A 89 4.51 -4.43 17.45
N ARG A 90 4.33 -3.47 16.55
CA ARG A 90 3.61 -3.66 15.31
C ARG A 90 4.59 -3.68 14.15
N ILE A 91 4.59 -4.77 13.41
CA ILE A 91 5.47 -5.05 12.29
C ILE A 91 4.67 -4.90 11.01
N LEU A 92 5.20 -4.16 10.05
CA LEU A 92 4.54 -3.83 8.79
C LEU A 92 5.48 -4.13 7.62
N ILE A 93 4.92 -4.60 6.51
CA ILE A 93 5.59 -4.56 5.20
C ILE A 93 4.90 -3.47 4.38
N SER A 94 5.68 -2.59 3.75
CA SER A 94 5.17 -1.49 2.94
C SER A 94 6.01 -1.25 1.69
N GLU A 95 5.41 -0.69 0.64
CA GLU A 95 6.13 -0.18 -0.55
C GLU A 95 6.71 1.24 -0.33
N LYS A 96 6.32 1.91 0.75
CA LYS A 96 6.55 3.34 0.96
C LYS A 96 7.69 3.57 1.96
N PRO A 97 8.74 4.33 1.60
CA PRO A 97 9.92 4.52 2.45
C PRO A 97 9.73 5.55 3.58
N TRP A 98 8.54 6.13 3.77
CA TRP A 98 8.36 7.20 4.75
C TRP A 98 7.99 6.69 6.15
N VAL A 99 8.27 7.54 7.14
CA VAL A 99 8.10 7.25 8.58
C VAL A 99 6.64 7.35 9.05
N LYS A 100 5.76 7.90 8.23
CA LYS A 100 4.33 7.98 8.55
C LYS A 100 3.72 6.58 8.59
N GLU A 101 2.91 6.35 9.62
CA GLU A 101 2.10 5.14 9.72
C GLU A 101 1.11 5.08 8.56
N GLU A 102 1.05 3.93 7.89
CA GLU A 102 0.11 3.71 6.80
C GLU A 102 -1.16 3.03 7.29
N GLY A 103 -2.31 3.52 6.81
CA GLY A 103 -3.59 2.85 7.03
C GLY A 103 -3.66 1.46 6.38
N MET A 104 -3.03 1.30 5.21
CA MET A 104 -3.07 0.08 4.38
C MET A 104 -1.66 -0.36 3.95
N PRO A 105 -0.87 -0.95 4.88
CA PRO A 105 0.39 -1.63 4.52
C PRO A 105 0.09 -2.89 3.69
N ILE A 106 1.13 -3.48 3.08
CA ILE A 106 1.00 -4.78 2.39
C ILE A 106 0.59 -5.87 3.40
N GLU A 107 1.23 -5.88 4.58
CA GLU A 107 0.94 -6.82 5.64
C GLU A 107 1.20 -6.18 7.01
N ARG A 108 0.49 -6.63 8.04
CA ARG A 108 0.59 -6.13 9.41
C ARG A 108 0.51 -7.27 10.42
N ARG A 109 1.45 -7.29 11.38
CA ARG A 109 1.42 -8.24 12.50
C ARG A 109 1.74 -7.55 13.82
N TYR A 110 1.10 -7.99 14.89
CA TYR A 110 1.46 -7.60 16.27
C TYR A 110 2.25 -8.72 16.93
N VAL A 111 3.33 -8.36 17.61
CA VAL A 111 4.26 -9.32 18.22
C VAL A 111 4.65 -8.85 19.60
N LYS A 112 4.62 -9.76 20.59
CA LYS A 112 5.06 -9.48 21.95
C LYS A 112 6.59 -9.45 22.02
N TYR A 113 7.16 -8.66 22.93
CA TYR A 113 8.60 -8.66 23.15
C TYR A 113 9.09 -10.03 23.62
N GLY A 114 10.32 -10.38 23.26
CA GLY A 114 10.93 -11.69 23.51
C GLY A 114 10.37 -12.83 22.65
N LYS A 115 9.46 -12.55 21.69
CA LYS A 115 8.93 -13.55 20.76
C LYS A 115 9.47 -13.35 19.35
N THR A 116 9.69 -14.48 18.68
CA THR A 116 10.01 -14.52 17.25
C THR A 116 8.81 -14.06 16.43
N PHE A 117 9.09 -13.31 15.37
CA PHE A 117 8.09 -12.94 14.38
C PHE A 117 8.39 -13.56 13.02
N HIS A 118 7.32 -13.79 12.28
CA HIS A 118 7.36 -14.12 10.86
C HIS A 118 6.28 -13.27 10.18
N ILE A 119 6.62 -12.52 9.15
CA ILE A 119 5.66 -11.72 8.39
C ILE A 119 5.90 -11.95 6.91
N VAL A 120 4.82 -12.21 6.17
CA VAL A 120 4.89 -12.53 4.73
C VAL A 120 4.01 -11.54 3.99
N GLY A 121 4.61 -10.75 3.12
CA GLY A 121 3.92 -9.78 2.28
C GLY A 121 3.75 -10.30 0.87
N ARG A 122 2.59 -10.04 0.26
CA ARG A 122 2.33 -10.33 -1.15
C ARG A 122 1.83 -9.08 -1.84
N VAL A 123 2.45 -8.71 -2.95
CA VAL A 123 2.08 -7.51 -3.70
C VAL A 123 2.08 -7.80 -5.19
N THR A 124 1.12 -7.22 -5.89
CA THR A 124 0.96 -7.37 -7.34
C THR A 124 1.43 -6.10 -8.01
N ASN A 125 2.54 -6.16 -8.73
CA ASN A 125 3.15 -4.97 -9.36
C ASN A 125 3.72 -5.32 -10.74
N PHE A 126 3.92 -4.31 -11.60
CA PHE A 126 4.50 -4.50 -12.93
C PHE A 126 6.01 -4.77 -12.84
N ARG A 127 6.71 -4.01 -12.00
CA ARG A 127 8.15 -4.16 -11.71
C ARG A 127 8.35 -4.74 -10.32
N ARG A 128 9.56 -5.25 -10.05
CA ARG A 128 9.94 -5.71 -8.71
C ARG A 128 9.89 -4.52 -7.75
N PRO A 129 9.00 -4.52 -6.74
CA PRO A 129 8.83 -3.38 -5.85
C PRO A 129 9.96 -3.34 -4.82
N ARG A 130 10.34 -2.12 -4.40
CA ARG A 130 11.18 -1.92 -3.22
C ARG A 130 10.27 -2.02 -2.00
N LEU A 131 10.53 -2.98 -1.13
CA LEU A 131 9.74 -3.23 0.05
C LEU A 131 10.51 -2.83 1.30
N TYR A 132 9.78 -2.35 2.30
CA TYR A 132 10.31 -1.85 3.55
C TYR A 132 9.61 -2.55 4.70
N LEU A 133 10.40 -2.97 5.69
CA LEU A 133 9.91 -3.40 6.98
C LEU A 133 9.83 -2.18 7.91
N LYS A 134 8.69 -2.02 8.58
CA LYS A 134 8.51 -1.01 9.63
C LYS A 134 8.17 -1.69 10.94
N ILE A 135 8.97 -1.45 11.97
CA ILE A 135 8.71 -1.94 13.33
C ILE A 135 8.36 -0.75 14.21
N ILE A 136 7.08 -0.63 14.57
CA ILE A 136 6.57 0.44 15.43
C ILE A 136 6.44 -0.08 16.85
N HIS A 137 7.04 0.62 17.80
CA HIS A 137 7.06 0.21 19.20
C HIS A 137 7.13 1.41 20.16
N ASP A 138 6.86 1.14 21.43
CA ASP A 138 6.89 2.10 22.55
C ASP A 138 8.02 1.80 23.55
N CYS A 139 9.02 0.99 23.15
CA CYS A 139 10.22 0.69 23.95
C CYS A 139 11.08 1.95 24.19
N VAL A 140 10.78 2.68 25.27
CA VAL A 140 11.44 3.91 25.69
C VAL A 140 11.54 3.90 27.22
N LEU A 141 12.66 4.39 27.77
CA LEU A 141 13.00 4.27 29.19
C LEU A 141 11.93 4.85 30.13
N ASN A 142 11.35 6.02 29.82
CA ASN A 142 10.52 6.77 30.79
C ASN A 142 9.18 7.29 30.25
N ASN A 143 8.75 6.94 29.03
CA ASN A 143 7.51 7.51 28.49
C ASN A 143 6.83 6.62 27.44
N HIS A 144 5.73 5.98 27.85
CA HIS A 144 4.89 5.11 27.00
C HIS A 144 4.10 5.86 25.92
N LEU A 145 4.06 7.19 25.97
CA LEU A 145 3.35 8.01 24.98
C LEU A 145 4.14 8.17 23.68
N TYR A 146 5.47 7.96 23.71
CA TYR A 146 6.29 8.04 22.51
C TYR A 146 6.33 6.71 21.77
N ARG A 147 6.12 6.79 20.47
CA ARG A 147 6.36 5.68 19.55
C ARG A 147 7.57 5.94 18.68
N LYS A 148 8.38 4.92 18.51
CA LYS A 148 9.51 4.89 17.58
C LYS A 148 9.21 3.93 16.44
N MET A 149 9.79 4.21 15.28
CA MET A 149 9.84 3.33 14.12
C MET A 149 11.26 2.87 13.90
N ILE A 150 11.46 1.60 13.64
CA ILE A 150 12.62 1.12 12.88
C ILE A 150 12.15 0.94 11.44
N LEU A 151 12.84 1.56 10.49
CA LEU A 151 12.56 1.44 9.06
C LEU A 151 13.75 0.77 8.38
N GLU A 152 13.50 -0.37 7.74
CA GLU A 152 14.52 -1.15 7.04
C GLU A 152 14.08 -1.49 5.63
N GLN A 153 14.95 -1.31 4.63
CA GLN A 153 14.68 -1.81 3.30
C GLN A 153 14.93 -3.32 3.26
N ILE A 154 13.97 -4.09 2.75
CA ILE A 154 14.13 -5.53 2.58
C ILE A 154 15.07 -5.81 1.39
N PRO A 155 16.07 -6.69 1.59
CA PRO A 155 16.82 -7.40 0.58
C PRO A 155 16.19 -7.50 -0.77
N MET A 156 16.71 -6.91 -1.86
CA MET A 156 16.05 -7.13 -3.14
C MET A 156 15.99 -8.62 -3.48
N ASN A 157 17.05 -9.39 -3.20
CA ASN A 157 17.10 -10.84 -3.34
C ASN A 157 15.99 -11.61 -2.58
N TYR A 158 15.42 -11.04 -1.52
CA TYR A 158 14.32 -11.63 -0.74
C TYR A 158 12.91 -11.27 -1.26
N VAL A 159 12.81 -10.40 -2.28
CA VAL A 159 11.53 -10.07 -2.94
C VAL A 159 11.39 -10.90 -4.21
N THR A 160 10.82 -12.10 -4.14
CA THR A 160 10.79 -13.04 -5.26
C THR A 160 9.53 -12.92 -6.10
N ARG A 161 9.66 -13.16 -7.40
CA ARG A 161 8.54 -13.15 -8.36
C ARG A 161 7.87 -14.52 -8.43
N THR A 162 7.27 -14.95 -7.34
CA THR A 162 6.71 -16.29 -7.17
C THR A 162 5.38 -16.22 -6.42
N LYS A 163 4.56 -17.28 -6.49
CA LYS A 163 3.34 -17.36 -5.66
C LYS A 163 3.66 -17.81 -4.23
N GLN A 164 4.74 -18.57 -4.08
CA GLN A 164 5.20 -19.14 -2.82
C GLN A 164 6.40 -18.38 -2.29
N LEU A 165 6.54 -18.34 -0.97
CA LEU A 165 7.70 -17.78 -0.29
C LEU A 165 8.88 -18.73 -0.45
N MET A 166 10.04 -18.21 -0.86
CA MET A 166 11.25 -19.02 -1.02
C MET A 166 12.13 -19.01 0.22
N ASP A 167 12.28 -17.85 0.85
CA ASP A 167 13.11 -17.70 2.05
C ASP A 167 12.67 -16.48 2.88
N TYR A 168 13.08 -16.43 4.14
CA TYR A 168 12.89 -15.30 5.04
C TYR A 168 14.15 -14.45 5.11
N PHE A 169 14.01 -13.14 4.94
CA PHE A 169 15.04 -12.20 5.36
C PHE A 169 15.10 -12.21 6.89
N ASN A 170 16.19 -12.76 7.44
CA ASN A 170 16.39 -12.88 8.88
C ASN A 170 17.09 -11.64 9.44
N MET A 171 16.41 -10.93 10.34
CA MET A 171 16.96 -9.75 11.01
C MET A 171 17.73 -10.07 12.30
N GLY A 172 17.77 -11.34 12.73
CA GLY A 172 18.39 -11.75 13.98
C GLY A 172 17.68 -11.18 15.20
N TYR A 173 18.45 -10.77 16.20
CA TYR A 173 17.97 -10.20 17.45
C TYR A 173 18.03 -8.67 17.40
N ILE A 174 16.89 -8.01 17.59
CA ILE A 174 16.77 -6.56 17.53
C ILE A 174 16.41 -6.02 18.92
N ASP A 175 17.32 -5.23 19.49
CA ASP A 175 17.01 -4.39 20.64
C ASP A 175 16.25 -3.13 20.17
N LEU A 176 14.96 -3.09 20.48
CA LEU A 176 14.09 -1.96 20.19
C LEU A 176 14.49 -0.68 20.95
N ALA A 177 15.31 -0.76 22.00
CA ALA A 177 15.78 0.42 22.72
C ALA A 177 16.95 1.10 22.00
N ARG A 178 17.90 0.32 21.49
CA ARG A 178 19.23 0.78 21.02
C ARG A 178 19.44 0.76 19.51
N SER A 179 18.46 0.31 18.73
CA SER A 179 18.59 0.29 17.27
C SER A 179 18.92 1.68 16.70
N HIS A 180 20.03 1.78 15.97
CA HIS A 180 20.54 3.01 15.35
C HIS A 180 19.65 3.52 14.19
N ARG A 181 18.68 2.72 13.74
CA ARG A 181 17.77 3.03 12.61
C ARG A 181 16.40 3.52 13.10
N GLN A 182 16.35 4.06 14.32
CA GLN A 182 15.12 4.54 14.93
C GLN A 182 14.78 5.96 14.48
N ILE A 183 13.50 6.17 14.20
CA ILE A 183 12.93 7.49 13.94
C ILE A 183 11.75 7.67 14.89
N VAL A 184 11.68 8.83 15.55
CA VAL A 184 10.59 9.17 16.47
C VAL A 184 9.37 9.59 15.64
N ILE A 185 8.21 8.96 15.84
CA ILE A 185 7.03 9.20 15.00
C ILE A 185 6.06 10.22 15.61
N SER A 186 5.88 10.23 16.93
CA SER A 186 5.31 11.35 17.73
C SER A 186 4.99 10.89 19.17
N SER A 187 4.70 11.87 20.03
CA SER A 187 3.76 11.75 21.16
C SER A 187 2.34 12.00 20.64
N ARG A 188 1.37 11.19 21.05
CA ARG A 188 -0.05 11.54 20.86
C ARG A 188 -0.30 12.97 21.38
N SER A 189 -0.69 13.90 20.52
CA SER A 189 -1.60 14.97 20.93
C SER A 189 -2.86 14.25 21.42
N LYS A 190 -3.24 14.47 22.69
CA LYS A 190 -4.53 14.01 23.20
C LYS A 190 -5.59 14.57 22.24
N SER A 191 -6.27 13.71 21.49
CA SER A 191 -7.58 14.04 20.94
C SER A 191 -8.49 14.13 22.17
N VAL A 192 -8.67 15.37 22.63
CA VAL A 192 -9.68 15.81 23.61
C VAL A 192 -11.05 15.54 23.00
#